data_AF-A0A256GPT9-F1
#
_entry.id   AF-A0A256GPT9-F1
#
_cell.length_a   1.000
_cell.length_b   1.000
_cell.length_c   1.000
_cell.angle_alpha   90.00
_cell.angle_beta   90.00
_cell.angle_gamma   90.00
#
_symmetry.space_group_name_H-M   'P 1'
#
loop_
_entity.id
_entity.type
_entity.pdbx_description
1 polymer ?
#
loop_
_entity_poly.entity_id
_entity_poly.type
_entity_poly.pdbx_seq_one_letter_code
_entity_poly.pdbx_strand_id
1 'polypeptide(L)'
;MTFKPRLFVVIDGEQCQVLAGEPSHRSVRWCDPVASDGETRLVVAKASKLRGEASSEARRDNAASAQDLRFRASILEGRLVHADWRQTVRAALLRAA
;
A
#
# COMPACT_ATOMS: atom_id res chain seq x y z
N MET A 1 -24.98 0.37 0.60
CA MET A 1 -23.56 0.21 1.00
C MET A 1 -22.94 1.60 1.07
N THR A 2 -22.43 1.99 2.24
CA THR A 2 -21.75 3.29 2.39
C THR A 2 -20.29 3.13 2.02
N PHE A 3 -19.75 4.05 1.24
CA PHE A 3 -18.32 4.09 0.92
C PHE A 3 -17.49 4.17 2.22
N LYS A 4 -16.48 3.31 2.34
CA LYS A 4 -15.48 3.35 3.43
C LYS A 4 -14.10 3.53 2.80
N PRO A 5 -13.41 4.66 2.98
CA PRO A 5 -12.04 4.80 2.51
C PRO A 5 -11.15 3.79 3.24
N ARG A 6 -10.21 3.19 2.51
CA ARG A 6 -9.29 2.17 3.06
C ARG A 6 -7.83 2.42 2.70
N LEU A 7 -7.58 3.13 1.60
CA LEU A 7 -6.25 3.41 1.10
C LEU A 7 -6.32 4.71 0.29
N PHE A 8 -5.35 5.57 0.48
CA PHE A 8 -5.05 6.72 -0.37
C PHE A 8 -3.76 6.42 -1.12
N VAL A 9 -3.73 6.70 -2.41
CA VAL A 9 -2.54 6.55 -3.26
C VAL A 9 -2.35 7.84 -4.03
N VAL A 10 -1.13 8.38 -4.00
CA VAL A 10 -0.70 9.54 -4.78
C VAL A 10 0.25 9.02 -5.85
N ILE A 11 -0.07 9.34 -7.09
CA ILE A 11 0.74 9.07 -8.27
C ILE A 11 1.14 10.38 -8.92
N ASP A 12 2.29 10.41 -9.58
CA ASP A 12 2.72 11.55 -10.37
C ASP A 12 2.12 11.52 -11.79
N GLY A 13 2.55 12.47 -12.65
CA GLY A 13 2.11 12.55 -14.04
C GLY A 13 2.49 11.32 -14.89
N GLU A 14 3.53 10.58 -14.49
CA GLU A 14 4.06 9.40 -15.18
C GLU A 14 3.50 8.08 -14.59
N GLN A 15 2.46 8.16 -13.75
CA GLN A 15 1.85 7.02 -13.06
C GLN A 15 2.80 6.31 -12.07
N CYS A 16 3.88 6.95 -11.64
CA CYS A 16 4.76 6.43 -10.62
C CYS A 16 4.14 6.63 -9.23
N GLN A 17 4.18 5.59 -8.39
CA GLN A 17 3.70 5.69 -7.01
C GLN A 17 4.61 6.61 -6.19
N VAL A 18 4.04 7.70 -5.70
CA VAL A 18 4.72 8.69 -4.85
C VAL A 18 4.50 8.37 -3.38
N LEU A 19 3.24 8.20 -2.96
CA LEU A 19 2.86 8.01 -1.57
C LEU A 19 1.62 7.10 -1.50
N ALA A 20 1.51 6.32 -0.44
CA ALA A 20 0.28 5.63 -0.12
C ALA A 20 0.09 5.57 1.40
N GLY A 21 -1.15 5.48 1.85
CA GLY A 21 -1.43 5.48 3.28
C GLY A 21 -2.86 5.15 3.63
N GLU A 22 -3.07 4.78 4.89
CA GLU A 22 -4.38 4.41 5.41
C GLU A 22 -5.09 5.62 6.02
N PRO A 23 -6.43 5.69 5.95
CA PRO A 23 -7.18 6.69 6.71
C PRO A 23 -6.86 6.57 8.20
N SER A 24 -6.53 7.69 8.81
CA SER A 24 -6.45 7.91 10.24
C SER A 24 -7.41 9.04 10.62
N HIS A 25 -7.85 9.11 11.87
CA HIS A 25 -8.95 9.96 12.37
C HIS A 25 -9.28 11.21 11.51
N ARG A 26 -8.36 12.17 11.39
CA ARG A 26 -8.48 13.37 10.51
C ARG A 26 -7.28 13.53 9.57
N SER A 27 -6.57 12.46 9.27
CA SER A 27 -5.32 12.48 8.49
C SER A 27 -5.13 11.19 7.69
N VAL A 28 -4.04 11.12 6.92
CA VAL A 28 -3.60 9.87 6.31
C VAL A 28 -2.35 9.40 7.06
N ARG A 29 -2.37 8.15 7.55
CA ARG A 29 -1.16 7.50 8.03
C ARG A 29 -0.41 6.98 6.80
N TRP A 30 0.54 7.79 6.34
CA TRP A 30 1.39 7.42 5.20
C TRP A 30 2.29 6.23 5.54
N CYS A 31 2.53 5.39 4.54
CA CYS A 31 3.45 4.26 4.62
C CYS A 31 4.90 4.75 4.53
N ASP A 32 5.78 4.17 5.35
CA ASP A 32 7.22 4.41 5.24
C ASP A 32 7.80 3.74 3.97
N PRO A 33 8.49 4.50 3.09
CA PRO A 33 9.11 3.94 1.89
C PRO A 33 10.21 2.93 2.22
N VAL A 34 10.25 1.82 1.47
CA VAL A 34 11.24 0.74 1.64
C VAL A 34 12.69 1.23 1.60
N ALA A 35 13.50 0.87 2.60
CA ALA A 35 14.87 1.31 2.83
C ALA A 35 15.91 0.63 1.92
N SER A 36 15.60 -0.55 1.39
CA SER A 36 16.54 -1.34 0.61
C SER A 36 15.84 -2.26 -0.39
N ASP A 37 16.59 -2.79 -1.35
CA ASP A 37 16.08 -3.79 -2.29
C ASP A 37 15.68 -5.11 -1.61
N GLY A 38 16.37 -5.47 -0.52
CA GLY A 38 15.96 -6.61 0.31
C GLY A 38 14.57 -6.43 0.89
N GLU A 39 14.27 -5.21 1.37
CA GLU A 39 12.95 -4.87 1.86
C GLU A 39 11.90 -4.79 0.73
N THR A 40 12.26 -4.24 -0.43
CA THR A 40 11.42 -4.25 -1.64
C THR A 40 10.98 -5.68 -1.97
N ARG A 41 11.91 -6.63 -2.04
CA ARG A 41 11.63 -8.05 -2.33
C ARG A 41 10.72 -8.66 -1.27
N LEU A 42 10.95 -8.36 0.01
CA LEU A 42 10.12 -8.84 1.11
C LEU A 42 8.68 -8.31 1.02
N VAL A 43 8.50 -7.03 0.70
CA VAL A 43 7.18 -6.42 0.49
C VAL A 43 6.45 -7.10 -0.67
N VAL A 44 7.12 -7.26 -1.82
CA VAL A 44 6.55 -7.92 -3.00
C VAL A 44 6.12 -9.35 -2.67
N ALA A 45 6.97 -10.13 -1.99
CA ALA A 45 6.66 -11.49 -1.60
C ALA A 45 5.44 -11.58 -0.68
N LYS A 46 5.36 -10.71 0.34
CA LYS A 46 4.23 -10.68 1.28
C LYS A 46 2.93 -10.24 0.61
N ALA A 47 2.97 -9.21 -0.23
CA ALA A 47 1.81 -8.74 -0.98
C ALA A 47 1.30 -9.82 -1.96
N SER A 48 2.23 -10.48 -2.66
CA SER A 48 1.91 -11.59 -3.57
C SER A 48 1.24 -12.75 -2.82
N LYS A 49 1.75 -13.11 -1.64
CA LYS A 49 1.13 -14.13 -0.78
C LYS A 49 -0.32 -13.76 -0.42
N LEU A 50 -0.56 -12.53 0.04
CA LEU A 50 -1.90 -12.06 0.37
C LEU A 50 -2.85 -12.08 -0.84
N ARG A 51 -2.35 -11.74 -2.04
CA ARG A 51 -3.14 -11.82 -3.28
C ARG A 51 -3.47 -13.27 -3.66
N GLY A 52 -2.57 -14.21 -3.39
CA GLY A 52 -2.82 -15.65 -3.54
C GLY A 52 -3.88 -16.17 -2.58
N GLU A 53 -3.82 -15.76 -1.31
CA GLU A 53 -4.84 -16.05 -0.29
C GLU A 53 -6.19 -15.43 -0.69
N ALA A 54 -6.21 -14.17 -1.13
CA ALA A 54 -7.43 -13.51 -1.60
C ALA A 54 -8.10 -14.25 -2.77
N SER A 55 -7.29 -14.73 -3.71
CA SER A 55 -7.77 -15.54 -4.85
C SER A 55 -8.31 -16.90 -4.41
N SER A 56 -7.84 -17.43 -3.29
CA SER A 56 -8.35 -18.67 -2.70
C SER A 56 -9.67 -18.44 -1.98
N GLU A 57 -9.79 -17.35 -1.20
CA GLU A 57 -11.06 -16.95 -0.55
C GLU A 57 -12.16 -16.63 -1.58
N ALA A 58 -11.79 -15.95 -2.67
CA ALA A 58 -12.75 -15.65 -3.74
C ALA A 58 -13.31 -16.91 -4.41
N ARG A 59 -12.51 -17.98 -4.54
CA ARG A 59 -12.96 -19.29 -5.05
C ARG A 59 -13.85 -20.05 -4.08
N ARG A 60 -13.89 -19.63 -2.80
CA ARG A 60 -14.77 -20.18 -1.75
C ARG A 60 -15.98 -19.28 -1.50
N ASP A 61 -16.29 -18.37 -2.43
CA ASP A 61 -17.34 -17.36 -2.33
C ASP A 61 -17.23 -16.42 -1.11
N ASN A 62 -16.06 -16.33 -0.49
CA ASN A 62 -15.80 -15.44 0.62
C ASN A 62 -15.31 -14.06 0.15
N ALA A 63 -16.21 -13.31 -0.49
CA ALA A 63 -15.89 -12.03 -1.12
C ALA A 63 -15.34 -10.99 -0.12
N ALA A 64 -15.87 -10.96 1.11
CA ALA A 64 -15.44 -10.02 2.14
C ALA A 64 -13.99 -10.26 2.58
N SER A 65 -13.62 -11.53 2.87
CA SER A 65 -12.23 -11.88 3.20
C SER A 65 -11.29 -11.67 2.02
N ALA A 66 -11.71 -12.03 0.81
CA ALA A 66 -10.91 -11.78 -0.39
C ALA A 66 -10.63 -10.29 -0.59
N GLN A 67 -11.63 -9.44 -0.36
CA GLN A 67 -11.48 -8.00 -0.43
C GLN A 67 -10.53 -7.48 0.65
N ASP A 68 -10.66 -7.93 1.90
CA ASP A 68 -9.76 -7.53 2.99
C ASP A 68 -8.30 -7.87 2.71
N LEU A 69 -8.03 -9.10 2.25
CA LEU A 69 -6.70 -9.56 1.88
C LEU A 69 -6.09 -8.71 0.73
N ARG A 70 -6.89 -8.33 -0.27
CA ARG A 70 -6.46 -7.42 -1.34
C ARG A 70 -6.07 -6.05 -0.81
N PHE A 71 -6.87 -5.48 0.10
CA PHE A 71 -6.53 -4.19 0.71
C PHE A 71 -5.25 -4.25 1.53
N ARG A 72 -5.06 -5.32 2.32
CA ARG A 72 -3.82 -5.53 3.07
C ARG A 72 -2.60 -5.66 2.15
N ALA A 73 -2.75 -6.32 1.00
CA ALA A 73 -1.70 -6.38 -0.02
C ALA A 73 -1.37 -4.99 -0.58
N SER A 74 -2.39 -4.20 -0.94
CA SER A 74 -2.21 -2.86 -1.47
C SER A 74 -1.59 -1.88 -0.46
N ILE A 75 -1.90 -2.01 0.83
CA ILE A 75 -1.24 -1.23 1.89
C ILE A 75 0.26 -1.56 1.96
N LEU A 76 0.63 -2.85 1.86
CA LEU A 76 2.05 -3.25 1.81
C LEU A 76 2.75 -2.72 0.56
N GLU A 77 2.12 -2.83 -0.60
CA GLU A 77 2.63 -2.27 -1.86
C GLU A 77 2.73 -0.75 -1.82
N GLY A 78 1.94 -0.08 -0.98
CA GLY A 78 2.02 1.34 -0.68
C GLY A 78 3.41 1.83 -0.23
N ARG A 79 4.25 0.91 0.29
CA ARG A 79 5.64 1.17 0.67
C ARG A 79 6.60 1.23 -0.53
N LEU A 80 6.18 0.72 -1.69
CA LEU A 80 6.97 0.64 -2.94
C LEU A 80 6.93 1.97 -3.68
N VAL A 81 7.38 3.03 -3.01
CA VAL A 81 7.58 4.34 -3.62
C VAL A 81 8.62 4.24 -4.73
N HIS A 82 8.30 4.83 -5.88
CA HIS A 82 9.18 4.87 -7.05
C HIS A 82 10.54 5.49 -6.69
N ALA A 83 11.60 5.05 -7.36
CA ALA A 83 12.97 5.42 -7.01
C ALA A 83 13.17 6.95 -7.00
N ASP A 84 12.63 7.64 -8.00
CA ASP A 84 12.75 9.10 -8.18
C ASP A 84 12.10 9.91 -7.04
N TRP A 85 11.10 9.32 -6.37
CA TRP A 85 10.35 9.98 -5.30
C TRP A 85 10.81 9.61 -3.90
N ARG A 86 11.51 8.47 -3.75
CA ARG A 86 11.76 7.85 -2.45
C ARG A 86 12.47 8.77 -1.46
N GLN A 87 13.50 9.50 -1.91
CA GLN A 87 14.25 10.41 -1.03
C GLN A 87 13.43 11.65 -0.67
N THR A 88 12.74 12.24 -1.64
CA THR A 88 11.87 13.41 -1.46
C THR A 88 10.73 13.10 -0.48
N VAL A 89 10.08 11.95 -0.66
CA VAL A 89 8.98 11.48 0.18
C VAL A 89 9.45 11.23 1.62
N ARG A 90 10.60 10.58 1.82
CA ARG A 90 11.18 10.44 3.17
C ARG A 90 11.38 11.77 3.85
N ALA A 91 11.98 12.73 3.15
CA ALA A 91 12.23 14.06 3.70
C ALA A 91 10.91 14.80 4.00
N ALA A 92 9.87 14.63 3.18
CA ALA A 92 8.56 15.21 3.41
C ALA A 92 7.86 14.58 4.63
N LEU A 93 7.88 13.25 4.76
CA LEU A 93 7.27 12.53 5.89
C LEU A 93 7.95 12.90 7.21
N LEU A 94 9.28 13.02 7.24
CA LEU A 94 10.02 13.47 8.43
C LEU A 94 9.64 14.88 8.89
N ARG A 95 9.25 15.77 7.96
CA ARG A 95 8.81 17.14 8.29
C ARG A 95 7.34 17.21 8.71
N ALA A 96 6.55 16.20 8.36
CA ALA A 96 5.13 16.12 8.66
C ALA A 96 4.81 15.34 9.95
N ALA A 97 5.84 14.75 10.58
CA ALA A 97 5.76 13.96 11.79
C ALA A 97 5.68 14.81 13.07
#